data_AF-A0A093ZFA8-F1
#
_entry.id   AF-A0A093ZFA8-F1
#
_cell.length_a   1.000
_cell.length_b   1.000
_cell.length_c   1.000
_cell.angle_alpha   90.00
_cell.angle_beta   90.00
_cell.angle_gamma   90.00
#
_symmetry.space_group_name_H-M   'P 1'
#
loop_
_entity.id
_entity.type
_entity.pdbx_description
1 polymer ?
#
loop_
_entity_poly.entity_id
_entity_poly.type
_entity_poly.pdbx_seq_one_letter_code
_entity_poly.pdbx_strand_id
1 'polypeptide(L)'
;MTSLSTSTSSSAMQPSPALKTAKSALRKAVKARLSTLQPSSIEAQSTAVSNAVISWPKYQAAKSISIYLSMPSAELSTAAIVRDALVKGKRVFVPYLHVATERDRGRDGYLPKRCMDMVRLHGVEDFEGLENDSWGIPTVSDEGLEKRERVLGGEREGHLDLMLLPGVAFQPINGGDEDGVIRRLGHGMGFYDFFIRRYREKTQEMAEAEPLLVALALKEQVLEDGDVEVPQGEHDAILDGTIVCYQTYLLALYFCHVVGVAQRVEVERSESHIPANEAELDSSPSHSYLPTPRRNRLGQLLSALFIRKQASKMTIFDIEIVSDVVCPWCYIGYRRLQKAIAMYRKTYPDGSKDTFNITWKPYFLDENPPAVPVDRWERMIARMGPERAPAVAARLKGIAGGEGILLADDGVVGGTALCHVLLHLAGKTSLEQQNKVAEVLFRAYFEEAKDIFNAPALIELGVEAGMERDAIEKGLKDEKLLEEVKTEERENKARRGRGVPRFYLGKTTIEGAKDMEDFFEVFLQIKEGREE
;
A
#
# COMPACT_ATOMS: atom_id res chain seq x y z
N MET A 1 53.60 4.61 18.74
CA MET A 1 52.63 5.72 18.74
C MET A 1 52.29 6.01 17.30
N THR A 2 51.23 5.38 16.79
CA THR A 2 50.77 5.53 15.40
C THR A 2 49.27 5.69 15.49
N SER A 3 48.83 6.91 15.19
CA SER A 3 47.49 7.42 15.45
C SER A 3 46.46 6.82 14.51
N LEU A 4 45.41 6.27 15.12
CA LEU A 4 44.12 5.98 14.50
C LEU A 4 43.53 7.25 13.89
N SER A 5 43.18 7.19 12.61
CA SER A 5 42.22 8.11 11.99
C SER A 5 41.02 7.29 11.54
N THR A 6 40.04 7.19 12.43
CA THR A 6 38.69 6.73 12.12
C THR A 6 37.96 7.83 11.37
N SER A 7 37.76 7.65 10.07
CA SER A 7 36.84 8.44 9.27
C SER A 7 35.40 8.03 9.60
N THR A 8 34.74 8.81 10.47
CA THR A 8 33.29 8.77 10.63
C THR A 8 32.65 9.41 9.40
N SER A 9 32.38 8.58 8.39
CA SER A 9 31.48 8.96 7.30
C SER A 9 30.03 8.80 7.77
N SER A 10 29.27 9.87 7.58
CA SER A 10 27.83 9.99 7.85
C SER A 10 27.05 8.96 7.03
N SER A 11 26.68 7.85 7.69
CA SER A 11 25.73 6.85 7.19
C SER A 11 24.50 6.86 8.10
N ALA A 12 23.83 7.99 8.20
CA ALA A 12 22.47 8.03 8.74
C ALA A 12 21.48 7.81 7.59
N MET A 13 20.33 7.20 7.92
CA MET A 13 19.08 7.37 7.16
C MET A 13 18.66 6.29 6.16
N GLN A 14 18.90 5.00 6.45
CA GLN A 14 18.07 3.89 5.94
C GLN A 14 18.04 2.74 6.97
N PRO A 15 16.90 2.07 7.20
CA PRO A 15 16.87 0.91 8.08
C PRO A 15 17.80 -0.18 7.53
N SER A 16 18.49 -0.88 8.43
CA SER A 16 19.48 -1.90 8.04
C SER A 16 18.86 -2.96 7.12
N PRO A 17 19.61 -3.55 6.17
CA PRO A 17 19.09 -4.61 5.32
C PRO A 17 18.46 -5.77 6.09
N ALA A 18 19.02 -6.10 7.26
CA ALA A 18 18.47 -7.09 8.18
C ALA A 18 17.10 -6.67 8.73
N LEU A 19 16.94 -5.42 9.16
CA LEU A 19 15.67 -4.88 9.66
C LEU A 19 14.59 -4.87 8.57
N LYS A 20 14.94 -4.44 7.34
CA LYS A 20 14.02 -4.48 6.19
C LYS A 20 13.55 -5.91 5.90
N THR A 21 14.48 -6.87 5.91
CA THR A 21 14.19 -8.29 5.69
C THR A 21 13.26 -8.86 6.76
N ALA A 22 13.54 -8.58 8.04
CA ALA A 22 12.72 -9.04 9.16
C ALA A 22 11.30 -8.47 9.10
N LYS A 23 11.15 -7.16 8.83
CA LYS A 23 9.84 -6.52 8.65
C LYS A 23 9.08 -7.13 7.48
N SER A 24 9.74 -7.36 6.33
CA SER A 24 9.11 -7.98 5.16
C SER A 24 8.63 -9.41 5.46
N ALA A 25 9.46 -10.21 6.14
CA ALA A 25 9.10 -11.58 6.55
C ALA A 25 7.88 -11.59 7.48
N LEU A 26 7.84 -10.72 8.49
CA LEU A 26 6.70 -10.64 9.41
C LEU A 26 5.43 -10.16 8.70
N ARG A 27 5.51 -9.15 7.82
CA ARG A 27 4.37 -8.72 6.99
C ARG A 27 3.80 -9.88 6.19
N LYS A 28 4.67 -10.65 5.54
CA LYS A 28 4.26 -11.81 4.73
C LYS A 28 3.56 -12.86 5.60
N ALA A 29 4.08 -13.15 6.79
CA ALA A 29 3.49 -14.11 7.71
C ALA A 29 2.08 -13.68 8.18
N VAL A 30 1.93 -12.42 8.59
CA VAL A 30 0.62 -11.92 9.06
C VAL A 30 -0.38 -11.75 7.92
N LYS A 31 0.04 -11.25 6.75
CA LYS A 31 -0.82 -11.23 5.54
C LYS A 31 -1.29 -12.64 5.17
N ALA A 32 -0.44 -13.66 5.29
CA ALA A 32 -0.85 -15.04 5.05
C ALA A 32 -1.90 -15.52 6.05
N ARG A 33 -1.81 -15.14 7.33
CA ARG A 33 -2.82 -15.42 8.35
C ARG A 33 -4.15 -14.73 8.01
N LEU A 34 -4.11 -13.43 7.69
CA LEU A 34 -5.29 -12.65 7.29
C LEU A 34 -5.97 -13.21 6.05
N SER A 35 -5.21 -13.75 5.08
CA SER A 35 -5.76 -14.36 3.87
C SER A 35 -6.64 -15.60 4.11
N THR A 36 -6.62 -16.17 5.32
CA THR A 36 -7.47 -17.30 5.69
C THR A 36 -8.81 -16.88 6.30
N LEU A 37 -9.00 -15.59 6.57
CA LEU A 37 -10.21 -15.09 7.22
C LEU A 37 -11.39 -15.02 6.26
N GLN A 38 -12.55 -15.43 6.77
CA GLN A 38 -13.81 -15.27 6.06
C GLN A 38 -14.26 -13.81 6.15
N PRO A 39 -14.86 -13.24 5.07
CA PRO A 39 -15.38 -11.88 5.08
C PRO A 39 -16.35 -11.61 6.24
N SER A 40 -17.21 -12.57 6.59
CA SER A 40 -18.15 -12.46 7.72
C SER A 40 -17.45 -12.35 9.09
N SER A 41 -16.26 -12.95 9.24
CA SER A 41 -15.45 -12.79 10.45
C SER A 41 -14.91 -11.36 10.54
N ILE A 42 -14.40 -10.82 9.43
CA ILE A 42 -13.90 -9.44 9.36
C ILE A 42 -15.03 -8.46 9.67
N GLU A 43 -16.21 -8.66 9.11
CA GLU A 43 -17.40 -7.82 9.35
C GLU A 43 -17.85 -7.87 10.83
N ALA A 44 -17.91 -9.06 11.42
CA ALA A 44 -18.27 -9.24 12.82
C ALA A 44 -17.25 -8.55 13.76
N GLN A 45 -15.95 -8.74 13.50
CA GLN A 45 -14.89 -8.07 14.25
C GLN A 45 -14.93 -6.55 14.07
N SER A 46 -15.16 -6.07 12.84
CA SER A 46 -15.28 -4.64 12.54
C SER A 46 -16.44 -3.99 13.29
N THR A 47 -17.58 -4.67 13.35
CA THR A 47 -18.75 -4.22 14.10
C THR A 47 -18.45 -4.15 15.60
N ALA A 48 -17.84 -5.20 16.15
CA ALA A 48 -17.51 -5.24 17.57
C ALA A 48 -16.51 -4.15 17.97
N VAL A 49 -15.43 -3.98 17.19
CA VAL A 49 -14.43 -2.93 17.43
C VAL A 49 -15.03 -1.54 17.24
N SER A 50 -15.88 -1.33 16.22
CA SER A 50 -16.57 -0.05 16.02
C SER A 50 -17.43 0.31 17.23
N ASN A 51 -18.20 -0.65 17.76
CA ASN A 51 -19.01 -0.44 18.96
C ASN A 51 -18.14 -0.14 20.18
N ALA A 52 -17.01 -0.84 20.34
CA ALA A 52 -16.06 -0.58 21.42
C ALA A 52 -15.52 0.86 21.34
N VAL A 53 -15.03 1.28 20.16
CA VAL A 53 -14.56 2.66 19.90
C VAL A 53 -15.67 3.67 20.21
N ILE A 54 -16.87 3.47 19.66
CA ILE A 54 -17.99 4.39 19.83
C ILE A 54 -18.39 4.51 21.30
N SER A 55 -18.33 3.43 22.09
CA SER A 55 -18.66 3.45 23.52
C SER A 55 -17.54 4.00 24.42
N TRP A 56 -16.32 4.15 23.89
CA TRP A 56 -15.14 4.46 24.69
C TRP A 56 -15.13 5.92 25.16
N PRO A 57 -14.94 6.21 26.48
CA PRO A 57 -15.00 7.58 26.99
C PRO A 57 -14.02 8.57 26.34
N LYS A 58 -12.79 8.13 26.03
CA LYS A 58 -11.81 9.00 25.36
C LYS A 58 -12.26 9.37 23.93
N TYR A 59 -12.86 8.43 23.21
CA TYR A 59 -13.48 8.71 21.91
C TYR A 59 -14.66 9.69 22.05
N GLN A 60 -15.53 9.49 23.04
CA GLN A 60 -16.67 10.40 23.26
C GLN A 60 -16.20 11.83 23.55
N ALA A 61 -15.14 11.98 24.36
CA ALA A 61 -14.56 13.28 24.71
C ALA A 61 -13.81 13.97 23.55
N ALA A 62 -13.22 13.20 22.62
CA ALA A 62 -12.47 13.74 21.49
C ALA A 62 -13.36 14.61 20.59
N LYS A 63 -12.91 15.82 20.25
CA LYS A 63 -13.58 16.75 19.33
C LYS A 63 -12.96 16.70 17.94
N SER A 64 -11.70 16.31 17.84
CA SER A 64 -10.94 16.24 16.61
C SER A 64 -10.22 14.89 16.51
N ILE A 65 -10.52 14.13 15.46
CA ILE A 65 -10.08 12.74 15.33
C ILE A 65 -9.58 12.50 13.92
N SER A 66 -8.47 11.76 13.79
CA SER A 66 -8.08 11.16 12.51
C SER A 66 -8.48 9.69 12.48
N ILE A 67 -9.08 9.27 11.36
CA ILE A 67 -9.57 7.91 11.15
C ILE A 67 -9.08 7.46 9.78
N TYR A 68 -8.39 6.32 9.70
CA TYR A 68 -8.03 5.75 8.41
C TYR A 68 -9.27 5.24 7.67
N LEU A 69 -9.25 5.30 6.34
CA LEU A 69 -10.29 4.72 5.50
C LEU A 69 -9.84 3.32 5.09
N SER A 70 -10.69 2.34 5.39
CA SER A 70 -10.33 0.92 5.33
C SER A 70 -10.27 0.38 3.90
N MET A 71 -9.31 -0.50 3.65
CA MET A 71 -9.25 -1.33 2.44
C MET A 71 -10.45 -2.28 2.35
N PRO A 72 -10.87 -2.70 1.13
CA PRO A 72 -12.03 -3.58 0.94
C PRO A 72 -11.90 -4.98 1.56
N SER A 73 -10.68 -5.44 1.86
CA SER A 73 -10.43 -6.80 2.34
C SER A 73 -9.25 -6.84 3.31
N ALA A 74 -9.22 -7.87 4.16
CA ALA A 74 -8.13 -8.14 5.10
C ALA A 74 -7.78 -6.97 6.06
N GLU A 75 -8.69 -6.02 6.21
CA GLU A 75 -8.57 -4.87 7.11
C GLU A 75 -9.92 -4.61 7.81
N LEU A 76 -9.85 -4.08 9.01
CA LEU A 76 -11.01 -3.71 9.80
C LEU A 76 -11.72 -2.49 9.18
N SER A 77 -13.04 -2.58 8.99
CA SER A 77 -13.83 -1.48 8.44
C SER A 77 -14.05 -0.36 9.46
N THR A 78 -13.72 0.87 9.09
CA THR A 78 -13.87 2.07 9.92
C THR A 78 -15.07 2.93 9.57
N ALA A 79 -15.85 2.55 8.54
CA ALA A 79 -16.94 3.38 8.02
C ALA A 79 -18.01 3.72 9.07
N ALA A 80 -18.30 2.80 9.99
CA ALA A 80 -19.23 3.05 11.10
C ALA A 80 -18.70 4.12 12.08
N ILE A 81 -17.40 4.09 12.39
CA ILE A 81 -16.75 5.06 13.29
C ILE A 81 -16.71 6.45 12.63
N VAL A 82 -16.41 6.51 11.33
CA VAL A 82 -16.42 7.76 10.55
C VAL A 82 -17.81 8.38 10.58
N ARG A 83 -18.86 7.60 10.27
CA ARG A 83 -20.25 8.07 10.32
C ARG A 83 -20.65 8.57 11.71
N ASP A 84 -20.39 7.79 12.77
CA ASP A 84 -20.72 8.21 14.15
C ASP A 84 -20.01 9.52 14.53
N ALA A 85 -18.71 9.64 14.19
CA ALA A 85 -17.94 10.83 14.51
C ALA A 85 -18.49 12.08 13.80
N LEU A 86 -18.83 11.97 12.51
CA LEU A 86 -19.41 13.06 11.72
C LEU A 86 -20.81 13.45 12.23
N VAL A 87 -21.67 12.48 12.54
CA VAL A 87 -23.02 12.72 13.09
C VAL A 87 -22.96 13.43 14.44
N LYS A 88 -21.97 13.10 15.27
CA LYS A 88 -21.71 13.77 16.56
C LYS A 88 -21.03 15.13 16.42
N GLY A 89 -20.81 15.62 15.20
CA GLY A 89 -20.20 16.92 14.94
C GLY A 89 -18.71 17.00 15.27
N LYS A 90 -18.02 15.86 15.39
CA LYS A 90 -16.57 15.84 15.56
C LYS A 90 -15.89 16.30 14.26
N ARG A 91 -14.72 16.92 14.38
CA ARG A 91 -13.85 17.22 13.24
C ARG A 91 -13.15 15.92 12.85
N VAL A 92 -13.57 15.33 11.74
CA VAL A 92 -13.01 14.07 11.24
C VAL A 92 -11.99 14.36 10.15
N PHE A 93 -10.79 13.85 10.32
CA PHE A 93 -9.73 13.92 9.35
C PHE A 93 -9.37 12.53 8.81
N VAL A 94 -9.15 12.44 7.51
CA VAL A 94 -8.81 11.18 6.83
C VAL A 94 -7.47 11.30 6.10
N PRO A 95 -6.72 10.18 5.95
CA PRO A 95 -5.47 10.19 5.23
C PRO A 95 -5.63 10.67 3.79
N TYR A 96 -4.74 11.56 3.38
CA TYR A 96 -4.64 12.00 2.00
C TYR A 96 -3.17 12.11 1.61
N LEU A 97 -2.82 11.53 0.47
CA LEU A 97 -1.46 11.57 -0.06
C LEU A 97 -1.33 12.72 -1.05
N HIS A 98 -0.28 13.54 -0.93
CA HIS A 98 0.08 14.60 -1.88
C HIS A 98 1.55 14.54 -2.25
N VAL A 99 1.95 15.25 -3.31
CA VAL A 99 3.37 15.44 -3.62
C VAL A 99 3.98 16.28 -2.51
N ALA A 100 5.09 15.82 -1.95
CA ALA A 100 5.73 16.54 -0.85
C ALA A 100 6.37 17.83 -1.38
N THR A 101 6.30 18.88 -0.56
CA THR A 101 6.90 20.19 -0.80
C THR A 101 7.94 20.48 0.27
N GLU A 102 8.71 21.56 0.15
CA GLU A 102 9.68 21.94 1.19
C GLU A 102 9.04 22.14 2.58
N ARG A 103 7.73 22.40 2.65
CA ARG A 103 6.99 22.49 3.92
C ARG A 103 6.85 21.13 4.63
N ASP A 104 6.98 20.03 3.90
CA ASP A 104 6.83 18.68 4.42
C ASP A 104 8.16 18.06 4.87
N ARG A 105 9.27 18.79 4.74
CA ARG A 105 10.60 18.30 5.10
C ARG A 105 10.67 18.10 6.62
N GLY A 106 11.06 16.90 7.05
CA GLY A 106 11.32 16.62 8.46
C GLY A 106 12.54 17.39 8.97
N ARG A 107 12.67 17.53 10.29
CA ARG A 107 13.84 18.20 10.91
C ARG A 107 15.17 17.49 10.64
N ASP A 108 15.13 16.20 10.33
CA ASP A 108 16.25 15.39 9.85
C ASP A 108 16.68 15.71 8.40
N GLY A 109 15.98 16.64 7.73
CA GLY A 109 16.20 16.99 6.34
C GLY A 109 15.59 16.00 5.34
N TYR A 110 14.94 14.93 5.82
CA TYR A 110 14.28 13.96 4.95
C TYR A 110 13.01 14.56 4.35
N LEU A 111 12.94 14.55 3.01
CA LEU A 111 11.76 14.93 2.26
C LEU A 111 11.36 13.73 1.38
N PRO A 112 10.27 13.02 1.71
CA PRO A 112 9.81 11.93 0.87
C PRO A 112 9.25 12.46 -0.44
N LYS A 113 9.08 11.58 -1.43
CA LYS A 113 8.47 11.94 -2.72
C LYS A 113 6.97 12.28 -2.59
N ARG A 114 6.29 11.55 -1.72
CA ARG A 114 4.95 11.89 -1.23
C ARG A 114 4.93 12.07 0.25
N CYS A 115 4.06 12.97 0.64
CA CYS A 115 3.70 13.18 2.02
C CYS A 115 2.24 12.73 2.23
N MET A 116 1.98 12.12 3.37
CA MET A 116 0.62 11.93 3.87
C MET A 116 0.27 13.11 4.75
N ASP A 117 -0.93 13.64 4.62
CA ASP A 117 -1.53 14.55 5.57
C ASP A 117 -2.91 14.01 5.96
N MET A 118 -3.53 14.65 6.94
CA MET A 118 -4.88 14.35 7.38
C MET A 118 -5.78 15.50 6.94
N VAL A 119 -6.74 15.21 6.06
CA VAL A 119 -7.64 16.18 5.43
C VAL A 119 -9.02 16.07 6.04
N ARG A 120 -9.64 17.20 6.34
CA ARG A 120 -10.95 17.27 6.97
C ARG A 120 -12.07 16.86 6.03
N LEU A 121 -12.98 16.03 6.54
CA LEU A 121 -14.30 15.78 5.96
C LEU A 121 -15.31 16.84 6.44
N HIS A 122 -16.22 17.25 5.55
CA HIS A 122 -17.22 18.26 5.82
C HIS A 122 -18.53 17.69 6.39
N GLY A 123 -18.81 16.41 6.19
CA GLY A 123 -20.04 15.76 6.64
C GLY A 123 -20.17 14.32 6.13
N VAL A 124 -21.29 13.68 6.45
CA VAL A 124 -21.58 12.30 6.02
C VAL A 124 -21.72 12.21 4.50
N GLU A 125 -22.41 13.16 3.86
CA GLU A 125 -22.55 13.21 2.40
C GLU A 125 -21.20 13.32 1.69
N ASP A 126 -20.28 14.11 2.26
CA ASP A 126 -18.91 14.25 1.75
C ASP A 126 -18.13 12.93 1.85
N PHE A 127 -18.31 12.19 2.95
CA PHE A 127 -17.71 10.86 3.12
C PHE A 127 -18.31 9.83 2.15
N GLU A 128 -19.63 9.81 1.98
CA GLU A 128 -20.33 8.84 1.13
C GLU A 128 -20.15 9.13 -0.36
N GLY A 129 -19.82 10.37 -0.72
CA GLY A 129 -19.48 10.78 -2.09
C GLY A 129 -18.02 10.52 -2.48
N LEU A 130 -17.17 10.00 -1.58
CA LEU A 130 -15.78 9.70 -1.92
C LEU A 130 -15.70 8.56 -2.93
N GLU A 131 -14.93 8.78 -3.99
CA GLU A 131 -14.60 7.74 -4.95
C GLU A 131 -13.49 6.85 -4.41
N ASN A 132 -13.57 5.56 -4.76
CA ASN A 132 -12.52 4.61 -4.45
C ASN A 132 -11.29 4.89 -5.31
N ASP A 133 -10.12 4.91 -4.67
CA ASP A 133 -8.86 4.94 -5.41
C ASP A 133 -8.54 3.56 -6.03
N SER A 134 -7.37 3.44 -6.64
CA SER A 134 -6.92 2.18 -7.26
C SER A 134 -6.80 0.99 -6.28
N TRP A 135 -6.90 1.23 -4.98
CA TRP A 135 -6.85 0.23 -3.91
C TRP A 135 -8.23 -0.14 -3.39
N GLY A 136 -9.29 0.50 -3.90
CA GLY A 136 -10.63 0.37 -3.36
C GLY A 136 -10.84 1.17 -2.07
N ILE A 137 -9.92 2.09 -1.72
CA ILE A 137 -10.03 2.91 -0.51
C ILE A 137 -10.75 4.22 -0.88
N PRO A 138 -11.86 4.58 -0.21
CA PRO A 138 -12.50 5.87 -0.42
C PRO A 138 -11.49 7.00 -0.17
N THR A 139 -11.28 7.91 -1.12
CA THR A 139 -10.22 8.91 -1.04
C THR A 139 -10.71 10.29 -1.46
N VAL A 140 -10.24 11.32 -0.76
CA VAL A 140 -10.51 12.73 -1.12
C VAL A 140 -9.87 13.07 -2.46
N SER A 141 -10.62 13.67 -3.37
CA SER A 141 -10.12 14.18 -4.65
C SER A 141 -9.16 15.35 -4.48
N ASP A 142 -8.28 15.54 -5.46
CA ASP A 142 -7.40 16.72 -5.51
C ASP A 142 -8.22 18.01 -5.71
N GLU A 143 -9.39 17.91 -6.36
CA GLU A 143 -10.33 19.02 -6.55
C GLU A 143 -10.91 19.50 -5.23
N GLY A 144 -10.80 20.81 -4.96
CA GLY A 144 -11.34 21.44 -3.75
C GLY A 144 -10.48 21.25 -2.51
N LEU A 145 -9.31 20.61 -2.62
CA LEU A 145 -8.38 20.41 -1.50
C LEU A 145 -7.95 21.75 -0.87
N GLU A 146 -7.82 22.81 -1.66
CA GLU A 146 -7.47 24.16 -1.20
C GLU A 146 -8.51 24.76 -0.23
N LYS A 147 -9.74 24.25 -0.26
CA LYS A 147 -10.84 24.66 0.63
C LYS A 147 -10.94 23.78 1.87
N ARG A 148 -10.25 22.65 1.90
CA ARG A 148 -10.26 21.70 3.01
C ARG A 148 -9.21 22.06 4.03
N GLU A 149 -9.57 21.86 5.29
CA GLU A 149 -8.64 21.98 6.40
C GLU A 149 -7.70 20.78 6.45
N ARG A 150 -6.43 21.04 6.73
CA ARG A 150 -5.37 20.05 6.79
C ARG A 150 -4.65 20.15 8.13
N VAL A 151 -4.28 19.00 8.69
CA VAL A 151 -3.63 18.98 10.00
C VAL A 151 -2.24 19.61 9.94
N LEU A 152 -1.43 19.26 8.93
CA LEU A 152 -0.06 19.77 8.80
C LEU A 152 0.18 20.69 7.58
N GLY A 153 -0.76 20.79 6.64
CA GLY A 153 -0.53 21.55 5.39
C GLY A 153 -1.65 22.52 5.03
N GLY A 154 -1.65 23.74 5.60
CA GLY A 154 -2.60 24.79 5.21
C GLY A 154 -2.39 26.08 5.99
N GLU A 155 -3.20 27.11 5.69
CA GLU A 155 -3.26 28.34 6.51
C GLU A 155 -4.09 28.15 7.78
N ARG A 156 -4.98 27.14 7.78
CA ARG A 156 -5.77 26.69 8.92
C ARG A 156 -5.32 25.29 9.27
N GLU A 157 -4.73 25.17 10.44
CA GLU A 157 -4.10 23.94 10.89
C GLU A 157 -4.98 23.25 11.92
N GLY A 158 -5.16 21.94 11.74
CA GLY A 158 -5.94 21.11 12.65
C GLY A 158 -5.11 20.61 13.83
N HIS A 159 -5.73 20.57 15.01
CA HIS A 159 -5.25 19.79 16.16
C HIS A 159 -5.99 18.45 16.20
N LEU A 160 -5.37 17.38 16.69
CA LEU A 160 -5.99 16.06 16.86
C LEU A 160 -5.95 15.65 18.34
N ASP A 161 -7.09 15.15 18.84
CA ASP A 161 -7.18 14.55 20.18
C ASP A 161 -6.90 13.03 20.12
N LEU A 162 -7.24 12.40 19.00
CA LEU A 162 -7.20 10.94 18.81
C LEU A 162 -6.82 10.60 17.36
N MET A 163 -5.95 9.60 17.20
CA MET A 163 -5.59 9.00 15.92
C MET A 163 -5.88 7.52 15.93
N LEU A 164 -6.83 7.09 15.10
CA LEU A 164 -7.11 5.68 14.86
C LEU A 164 -6.26 5.19 13.69
N LEU A 165 -5.39 4.22 13.95
CA LEU A 165 -4.29 3.84 13.07
C LEU A 165 -4.44 2.41 12.53
N PRO A 166 -4.17 2.18 11.24
CA PRO A 166 -4.09 0.84 10.67
C PRO A 166 -2.67 0.28 10.81
N GLY A 167 -2.52 -1.00 10.53
CA GLY A 167 -1.24 -1.70 10.58
C GLY A 167 -1.39 -3.15 10.12
N VAL A 168 -0.26 -3.78 9.82
CA VAL A 168 -0.19 -5.19 9.46
C VAL A 168 -0.15 -6.06 10.71
N ALA A 169 0.64 -5.66 11.70
CA ALA A 169 0.78 -6.38 12.96
C ALA A 169 0.89 -5.40 14.14
N PHE A 170 0.41 -5.84 15.30
CA PHE A 170 0.42 -5.08 16.54
C PHE A 170 0.90 -5.99 17.65
N GLN A 171 1.87 -5.53 18.44
CA GLN A 171 2.37 -6.29 19.58
C GLN A 171 2.31 -5.42 20.83
N PRO A 172 1.48 -5.78 21.82
CA PRO A 172 1.52 -5.17 23.14
C PRO A 172 2.89 -5.40 23.77
N ILE A 173 3.44 -4.36 24.40
CA ILE A 173 4.61 -4.47 25.26
C ILE A 173 4.11 -4.74 26.68
N ASN A 174 4.46 -5.91 27.21
CA ASN A 174 4.13 -6.33 28.57
C ASN A 174 5.35 -6.18 29.48
N GLY A 175 5.22 -5.40 30.56
CA GLY A 175 6.24 -5.24 31.61
C GLY A 175 7.17 -4.02 31.49
N GLY A 176 7.52 -3.44 32.65
CA GLY A 176 8.37 -2.24 32.77
C GLY A 176 7.56 -0.93 32.78
N ASP A 177 8.24 0.20 32.56
CA ASP A 177 7.62 1.54 32.49
C ASP A 177 6.79 1.75 31.21
N GLU A 178 6.89 0.84 30.23
CA GLU A 178 6.22 0.89 28.93
C GLU A 178 5.01 -0.06 28.85
N ASP A 179 4.49 -0.54 29.99
CA ASP A 179 3.38 -1.49 30.04
C ASP A 179 2.12 -0.92 29.34
N GLY A 180 1.61 -1.66 28.35
CA GLY A 180 0.40 -1.30 27.61
C GLY A 180 0.60 -0.44 26.36
N VAL A 181 1.84 -0.08 25.98
CA VAL A 181 2.09 0.52 24.66
C VAL A 181 2.18 -0.55 23.58
N ILE A 182 1.98 -0.16 22.31
CA ILE A 182 1.89 -1.11 21.18
C ILE A 182 3.00 -0.83 20.16
N ARG A 183 3.76 -1.87 19.83
CA ARG A 183 4.62 -1.88 18.64
C ARG A 183 3.78 -2.14 17.41
N ARG A 184 3.84 -1.21 16.45
CA ARG A 184 3.12 -1.31 15.19
C ARG A 184 4.04 -1.69 14.04
N LEU A 185 3.63 -2.66 13.24
CA LEU A 185 4.20 -2.92 11.92
C LEU A 185 3.28 -2.32 10.85
N GLY A 186 3.68 -1.20 10.24
CA GLY A 186 2.96 -0.63 9.09
C GLY A 186 3.15 -1.41 7.78
N HIS A 187 2.43 -1.03 6.73
CA HIS A 187 2.45 -1.69 5.41
C HIS A 187 3.76 -1.54 4.62
N GLY A 188 4.69 -0.68 5.07
CA GLY A 188 6.04 -0.58 4.49
C GLY A 188 6.37 0.74 3.83
N MET A 189 5.37 1.56 3.50
CA MET A 189 5.58 2.88 2.90
C MET A 189 5.92 3.98 3.92
N GLY A 190 5.75 3.73 5.22
CA GLY A 190 6.10 4.68 6.29
C GLY A 190 5.24 5.95 6.36
N PHE A 191 4.12 6.03 5.62
CA PHE A 191 3.29 7.24 5.55
C PHE A 191 2.78 7.70 6.92
N TYR A 192 2.22 6.78 7.71
CA TYR A 192 1.74 7.07 9.07
C TYR A 192 2.88 7.46 10.00
N ASP A 193 4.00 6.73 9.98
CA ASP A 193 5.15 6.98 10.85
C ASP A 193 5.75 8.36 10.56
N PHE A 194 5.89 8.71 9.27
CA PHE A 194 6.37 10.02 8.84
C PHE A 194 5.39 11.15 9.18
N PHE A 195 4.08 10.92 9.10
CA PHE A 195 3.07 11.89 9.55
C PHE A 195 3.13 12.11 11.06
N ILE A 196 3.10 11.03 11.85
CA ILE A 196 3.14 11.09 13.32
C ILE A 196 4.39 11.84 13.79
N ARG A 197 5.54 11.57 13.15
CA ARG A 197 6.79 12.27 13.45
C ARG A 197 6.67 13.78 13.23
N ARG A 198 6.24 14.21 12.04
CA ARG A 198 6.06 15.65 11.75
C ARG A 198 5.01 16.30 12.63
N TYR A 199 3.94 15.56 12.97
CA TYR A 199 2.91 16.05 13.88
C TYR A 199 3.48 16.30 15.27
N ARG A 200 4.22 15.32 15.84
CA ARG A 200 4.89 15.46 17.14
C ARG A 200 5.91 16.60 17.15
N GLU A 201 6.70 16.73 16.08
CA GLU A 201 7.67 17.83 15.94
C GLU A 201 6.97 19.19 16.09
N LYS A 202 5.81 19.34 15.46
CA LYS A 202 5.01 20.56 15.50
C LYS A 202 4.31 20.78 16.83
N THR A 203 3.68 19.76 17.44
CA THR A 203 3.02 19.93 18.74
C THR A 203 4.01 20.29 19.83
N GLN A 204 5.24 19.77 19.77
CA GLN A 204 6.33 20.17 20.67
C GLN A 204 6.71 21.64 20.49
N GLU A 205 6.79 22.14 19.25
CA GLU A 205 7.07 23.56 18.97
C GLU A 205 5.96 24.48 19.46
N MET A 206 4.71 24.03 19.40
CA MET A 206 3.52 24.79 19.82
C MET A 206 3.13 24.58 21.30
N ALA A 207 3.86 23.73 22.03
CA ALA A 207 3.52 23.28 23.39
C ALA A 207 2.08 22.73 23.53
N GLU A 208 1.59 22.06 22.49
CA GLU A 208 0.27 21.42 22.46
C GLU A 208 0.34 19.97 22.94
N ALA A 209 -0.79 19.45 23.43
CA ALA A 209 -0.91 18.04 23.81
C ALA A 209 -0.74 17.12 22.58
N GLU A 210 -0.08 15.97 22.77
CA GLU A 210 -0.04 14.93 21.74
C GLU A 210 -1.39 14.17 21.69
N PRO A 211 -1.87 13.79 20.49
CA PRO A 211 -3.04 12.95 20.34
C PRO A 211 -2.75 11.57 20.92
N LEU A 212 -3.82 10.91 21.36
CA LEU A 212 -3.76 9.50 21.66
C LEU A 212 -3.66 8.69 20.36
N LEU A 213 -2.66 7.83 20.25
CA LEU A 213 -2.43 6.95 19.10
C LEU A 213 -2.98 5.56 19.41
N VAL A 214 -4.00 5.12 18.68
CA VAL A 214 -4.70 3.85 18.96
C VAL A 214 -4.79 3.01 17.70
N ALA A 215 -4.31 1.78 17.78
CA ALA A 215 -4.53 0.80 16.73
C ALA A 215 -5.96 0.24 16.76
N LEU A 216 -6.55 0.04 15.58
CA LEU A 216 -7.69 -0.84 15.42
C LEU A 216 -7.20 -2.13 14.76
N ALA A 217 -7.49 -3.27 15.37
CA ALA A 217 -6.93 -4.54 14.94
C ALA A 217 -8.00 -5.63 14.82
N LEU A 218 -7.88 -6.42 13.75
CA LEU A 218 -8.39 -7.79 13.73
C LEU A 218 -7.55 -8.62 14.71
N LYS A 219 -8.17 -9.61 15.36
CA LYS A 219 -7.50 -10.50 16.31
C LYS A 219 -6.22 -11.10 15.74
N GLU A 220 -6.26 -11.49 14.47
CA GLU A 220 -5.16 -12.15 13.77
C GLU A 220 -3.92 -11.24 13.58
N GLN A 221 -4.08 -9.93 13.70
CA GLN A 221 -3.00 -8.95 13.60
C GLN A 221 -2.28 -8.73 14.94
N VAL A 222 -2.89 -9.14 16.06
CA VAL A 222 -2.28 -9.01 17.38
C VAL A 222 -1.34 -10.19 17.62
N LEU A 223 -0.09 -9.89 17.94
CA LEU A 223 0.95 -10.87 18.27
C LEU A 223 1.01 -11.07 19.79
N GLU A 224 1.09 -12.33 20.23
CA GLU A 224 1.10 -12.72 21.64
C GLU A 224 2.52 -13.02 22.14
N ASP A 225 2.69 -13.19 23.46
CA ASP A 225 3.96 -13.58 24.06
C ASP A 225 4.44 -14.93 23.49
N GLY A 226 5.60 -14.94 22.84
CA GLY A 226 6.16 -16.10 22.13
C GLY A 226 6.08 -16.01 20.60
N ASP A 227 5.33 -15.05 20.04
CA ASP A 227 5.42 -14.69 18.62
C ASP A 227 6.74 -13.96 18.30
N VAL A 228 7.07 -13.87 17.00
CA VAL A 228 8.20 -13.07 16.52
C VAL A 228 7.94 -11.60 16.85
N GLU A 229 8.87 -10.99 17.57
CA GLU A 229 8.81 -9.59 17.96
C GLU A 229 8.71 -8.67 16.73
N VAL A 230 7.85 -7.64 16.81
CA VAL A 230 7.73 -6.62 15.77
C VAL A 230 9.05 -5.84 15.67
N PRO A 231 9.82 -5.96 14.57
CA PRO A 231 11.10 -5.28 14.46
C PRO A 231 10.89 -3.77 14.38
N GLN A 232 11.57 -3.02 15.25
CA GLN A 232 11.49 -1.56 15.34
C GLN A 232 12.77 -0.91 14.79
N GLY A 233 12.59 0.22 14.11
CA GLY A 233 13.63 1.17 13.74
C GLY A 233 13.33 2.53 14.36
N GLU A 234 14.29 3.45 14.27
CA GLU A 234 14.26 4.76 14.93
C GLU A 234 13.04 5.63 14.60
N HIS A 235 12.39 5.39 13.46
CA HIS A 235 11.27 6.21 13.00
C HIS A 235 9.90 5.52 13.13
N ASP A 236 9.82 4.28 13.62
CA ASP A 236 8.52 3.62 13.80
C ASP A 236 7.82 4.20 15.02
N ALA A 237 6.54 4.57 14.87
CA ALA A 237 5.77 5.10 15.99
C ALA A 237 5.29 3.97 16.92
N ILE A 238 5.61 4.10 18.21
CA ILE A 238 4.94 3.38 19.30
C ILE A 238 3.57 4.00 19.54
N LEU A 239 2.55 3.15 19.69
CA LEU A 239 1.17 3.58 19.94
C LEU A 239 0.80 3.46 21.42
N ASP A 240 -0.18 4.24 21.85
CA ASP A 240 -0.64 4.29 23.24
C ASP A 240 -1.63 3.18 23.60
N GLY A 241 -2.14 2.44 22.59
CA GLY A 241 -3.07 1.34 22.80
C GLY A 241 -3.56 0.65 21.55
N THR A 242 -4.28 -0.46 21.72
CA THR A 242 -4.98 -1.18 20.66
C THR A 242 -6.40 -1.56 21.07
N ILE A 243 -7.34 -1.52 20.13
CA ILE A 243 -8.70 -2.00 20.31
C ILE A 243 -8.89 -3.20 19.39
N VAL A 244 -9.17 -4.36 20.00
CA VAL A 244 -9.35 -5.65 19.35
C VAL A 244 -10.49 -6.42 20.02
N CYS A 245 -11.25 -7.19 19.23
CA CYS A 245 -12.30 -8.03 19.77
C CYS A 245 -11.80 -9.48 19.93
N TYR A 246 -11.87 -10.02 21.15
CA TYR A 246 -11.64 -11.45 21.42
C TYR A 246 -12.98 -12.17 21.57
N GLN A 247 -13.16 -13.28 20.87
CA GLN A 247 -14.32 -14.14 21.05
C GLN A 247 -14.04 -15.09 22.23
N THR A 248 -14.56 -14.78 23.42
CA THR A 248 -14.55 -15.71 24.55
C THR A 248 -15.84 -16.54 24.54
N TYR A 249 -15.70 -17.85 24.36
CA TYR A 249 -16.79 -18.81 24.57
C TYR A 249 -16.97 -19.03 26.07
N LEU A 250 -17.95 -18.36 26.69
CA LEU A 250 -18.78 -18.83 27.80
C LEU A 250 -19.77 -17.74 28.21
N LEU A 251 -21.07 -18.00 27.99
CA LEU A 251 -22.23 -17.18 28.37
C LEU A 251 -22.23 -15.72 27.85
N ALA A 252 -22.76 -15.54 26.64
CA ALA A 252 -23.46 -14.35 26.15
C ALA A 252 -23.09 -12.98 26.77
N LEU A 253 -21.81 -12.60 26.73
CA LEU A 253 -21.34 -11.22 26.87
C LEU A 253 -20.09 -11.07 25.98
N TYR A 254 -20.23 -10.38 24.85
CA TYR A 254 -19.10 -10.03 23.98
C TYR A 254 -18.19 -9.03 24.72
N PHE A 255 -17.12 -9.49 25.36
CA PHE A 255 -16.13 -8.62 26.00
C PHE A 255 -15.07 -8.18 24.99
N CYS A 256 -15.18 -6.96 24.46
CA CYS A 256 -14.05 -6.27 23.84
C CYS A 256 -13.05 -5.89 24.95
N HIS A 257 -11.78 -6.28 24.81
CA HIS A 257 -10.72 -5.83 25.70
C HIS A 257 -10.03 -4.62 25.07
N VAL A 258 -10.01 -3.49 25.78
CA VAL A 258 -9.06 -2.41 25.51
C VAL A 258 -7.75 -2.83 26.18
N VAL A 259 -6.81 -3.34 25.39
CA VAL A 259 -5.49 -3.74 25.90
C VAL A 259 -4.59 -2.51 25.85
N GLY A 260 -4.19 -2.01 27.02
CA GLY A 260 -3.25 -0.91 27.17
C GLY A 260 -3.83 0.44 26.78
N VAL A 261 -4.26 1.22 27.77
CA VAL A 261 -4.37 2.68 27.63
C VAL A 261 -3.71 3.22 28.88
N ALA A 262 -2.43 3.55 28.79
CA ALA A 262 -1.71 4.17 29.90
C ALA A 262 -2.46 5.45 30.32
N GLN A 263 -2.86 5.52 31.60
CA GLN A 263 -3.25 6.78 32.22
C GLN A 263 -1.96 7.57 32.44
N ARG A 264 -1.65 8.54 31.58
CA ARG A 264 -0.72 9.62 31.96
C ARG A 264 -1.35 10.33 33.16
N VAL A 265 -0.79 10.10 34.34
CA VAL A 265 -1.11 10.86 35.54
C VAL A 265 -0.59 12.28 35.31
N GLU A 266 -1.49 13.24 35.15
CA GLU A 266 -1.15 14.66 35.25
C GLU A 266 -0.70 14.93 36.70
N VAL A 267 0.59 15.18 36.88
CA VAL A 267 1.10 15.69 38.16
C VAL A 267 0.89 17.19 38.17
N GLU A 268 -0.21 17.64 38.77
CA GLU A 268 -0.34 19.00 39.27
C GLU A 268 0.78 19.24 40.29
N ARG A 269 1.66 20.21 40.04
CA ARG A 269 2.50 20.81 41.08
C ARG A 269 2.22 22.31 41.17
N SER A 270 1.51 22.60 42.25
CA SER A 270 1.17 23.86 42.89
C SER A 270 2.18 25.00 42.71
N GLU A 271 1.62 26.17 42.38
CA GLU A 271 2.21 27.47 42.59
C GLU A 271 2.54 27.72 44.08
N SER A 272 3.68 28.34 44.33
CA SER A 272 3.89 29.14 45.54
C SER A 272 4.70 30.40 45.19
N HIS A 273 4.00 31.53 45.18
CA HIS A 273 4.53 32.89 45.23
C HIS A 273 5.45 33.13 46.44
N ILE A 274 6.41 34.06 46.29
CA ILE A 274 6.61 35.31 47.10
C ILE A 274 7.94 36.01 46.65
N PRO A 275 8.07 37.36 46.75
CA PRO A 275 8.63 38.21 45.68
C PRO A 275 9.89 39.06 46.02
N ALA A 276 10.36 39.79 44.99
CA ALA A 276 11.08 41.10 44.91
C ALA A 276 12.38 41.30 45.77
N ASN A 277 13.47 41.96 45.33
CA ASN A 277 13.55 43.33 44.84
C ASN A 277 15.01 43.70 44.40
N GLU A 278 15.14 44.69 43.49
CA GLU A 278 16.19 45.75 43.36
C GLU A 278 17.71 45.40 43.26
N ALA A 279 18.62 46.07 42.52
CA ALA A 279 18.64 47.34 41.79
C ALA A 279 19.85 47.43 40.79
N GLU A 280 19.67 48.26 39.74
CA GLU A 280 20.57 49.22 39.06
C GLU A 280 22.09 48.93 38.82
N LEU A 281 22.57 49.13 37.58
CA LEU A 281 23.28 50.36 37.18
C LEU A 281 23.61 50.46 35.66
N ASP A 282 23.75 51.72 35.26
CA ASP A 282 23.83 52.39 33.95
C ASP A 282 25.19 52.32 33.22
N SER A 283 25.18 52.41 31.88
CA SER A 283 26.00 53.36 31.07
C SER A 283 26.01 53.02 29.56
N SER A 284 25.75 54.05 28.74
CA SER A 284 25.77 54.06 27.26
C SER A 284 27.13 54.63 26.71
N PRO A 285 27.27 55.09 25.44
CA PRO A 285 27.88 54.37 24.31
C PRO A 285 29.07 55.10 23.62
N SER A 286 29.83 54.46 22.72
CA SER A 286 30.54 55.19 21.63
C SER A 286 31.20 54.33 20.53
N HIS A 287 30.98 54.77 19.29
CA HIS A 287 31.88 54.84 18.12
C HIS A 287 32.41 53.61 17.35
N SER A 288 31.75 53.36 16.20
CA SER A 288 32.28 53.33 14.83
C SER A 288 33.78 53.15 14.57
N TYR A 289 34.15 52.17 13.74
CA TYR A 289 35.08 52.34 12.60
C TYR A 289 34.94 51.17 11.59
N LEU A 290 34.63 51.50 10.34
CA LEU A 290 34.92 50.67 9.15
C LEU A 290 36.37 50.96 8.71
N PRO A 291 37.03 50.01 8.00
CA PRO A 291 37.27 50.28 6.58
C PRO A 291 37.10 49.06 5.64
N THR A 292 36.61 49.38 4.44
CA THR A 292 36.49 48.61 3.18
C THR A 292 37.87 48.34 2.51
N PRO A 293 37.96 47.84 1.24
CA PRO A 293 37.38 46.67 0.59
C PRO A 293 38.47 45.82 -0.14
N ARG A 294 38.20 44.56 -0.47
CA ARG A 294 38.83 43.92 -1.64
C ARG A 294 37.84 42.98 -2.34
N ARG A 295 37.44 43.41 -3.54
CA ARG A 295 36.75 42.60 -4.55
C ARG A 295 37.55 41.31 -4.76
N ASN A 296 36.87 40.16 -4.69
CA ASN A 296 37.16 39.09 -5.62
C ASN A 296 35.86 38.45 -6.09
N ARG A 297 35.82 38.31 -7.39
CA ARG A 297 34.76 37.72 -8.21
C ARG A 297 34.50 36.29 -7.74
N LEU A 298 33.34 36.06 -7.12
CA LEU A 298 32.60 34.79 -7.25
C LEU A 298 31.09 34.98 -6.91
N GLY A 299 30.59 36.21 -6.94
CA GLY A 299 29.18 36.56 -6.71
C GLY A 299 28.28 36.42 -7.94
N GLN A 300 28.67 35.61 -8.93
CA GLN A 300 27.87 35.35 -10.15
C GLN A 300 27.98 33.90 -10.67
N LEU A 301 28.38 32.93 -9.83
CA LEU A 301 28.58 31.55 -10.29
C LEU A 301 28.30 30.46 -9.23
N LEU A 302 27.36 30.70 -8.29
CA LEU A 302 26.81 29.65 -7.41
C LEU A 302 25.28 29.67 -7.33
N SER A 303 24.63 30.18 -8.38
CA SER A 303 23.22 29.96 -8.70
C SER A 303 23.03 28.80 -9.71
N ALA A 304 24.03 27.94 -9.90
CA ALA A 304 24.04 26.90 -10.94
C ALA A 304 24.57 25.51 -10.53
N LEU A 305 24.86 25.25 -9.25
CA LEU A 305 25.32 23.94 -8.75
C LEU A 305 24.74 23.73 -7.34
N PHE A 306 23.47 23.34 -7.14
CA PHE A 306 23.08 21.93 -6.98
C PHE A 306 21.56 21.73 -7.07
N ILE A 307 20.85 22.61 -7.77
CA ILE A 307 19.50 22.28 -8.28
C ILE A 307 19.71 21.88 -9.74
N ARG A 308 20.13 20.62 -9.96
CA ARG A 308 19.71 19.95 -11.18
C ARG A 308 18.20 19.85 -11.06
N LYS A 309 17.52 20.86 -11.57
CA LYS A 309 16.22 20.73 -12.22
C LYS A 309 16.46 19.82 -13.41
N GLN A 310 16.76 18.54 -13.16
CA GLN A 310 16.47 17.52 -14.16
C GLN A 310 14.96 17.63 -14.27
N ALA A 311 14.48 18.25 -15.35
CA ALA A 311 13.20 17.85 -15.90
C ALA A 311 13.25 16.32 -15.87
N SER A 312 12.45 15.68 -15.00
CA SER A 312 12.62 14.25 -14.81
C SER A 312 12.42 13.63 -16.18
N LYS A 313 13.44 12.91 -16.65
CA LYS A 313 13.41 12.28 -17.96
C LYS A 313 12.21 11.34 -17.91
N MET A 314 11.30 11.51 -18.86
CA MET A 314 10.21 10.56 -19.07
C MET A 314 10.82 9.17 -19.16
N THR A 315 10.40 8.30 -18.27
CA THR A 315 10.87 6.92 -18.17
C THR A 315 9.84 6.02 -18.81
N ILE A 316 10.34 5.10 -19.62
CA ILE A 316 9.54 4.04 -20.21
C ILE A 316 9.88 2.77 -19.43
N PHE A 317 8.88 2.21 -18.78
CA PHE A 317 8.98 0.93 -18.10
C PHE A 317 8.48 -0.16 -19.04
N ASP A 318 9.40 -0.90 -19.64
CA ASP A 318 9.06 -2.07 -20.43
C ASP A 318 8.92 -3.28 -19.50
N ILE A 319 7.74 -3.87 -19.48
CA ILE A 319 7.34 -4.99 -18.62
C ILE A 319 6.91 -6.14 -19.50
N GLU A 320 7.69 -7.21 -19.50
CA GLU A 320 7.31 -8.46 -20.14
C GLU A 320 6.68 -9.40 -19.11
N ILE A 321 5.47 -9.89 -19.40
CA ILE A 321 4.72 -10.80 -18.54
C ILE A 321 4.63 -12.16 -19.22
N VAL A 322 5.37 -13.14 -18.72
CA VAL A 322 5.16 -14.54 -19.12
C VAL A 322 4.03 -15.11 -18.26
N SER A 323 2.96 -15.54 -18.93
CA SER A 323 1.66 -15.80 -18.31
C SER A 323 0.92 -16.94 -19.00
N ASP A 324 -0.06 -17.52 -18.31
CA ASP A 324 -1.09 -18.37 -18.90
C ASP A 324 -2.48 -17.88 -18.49
N VAL A 325 -3.44 -17.89 -19.42
CA VAL A 325 -4.78 -17.31 -19.21
C VAL A 325 -5.62 -18.10 -18.20
N VAL A 326 -5.27 -19.36 -17.96
CA VAL A 326 -5.93 -20.23 -16.97
C VAL A 326 -5.24 -20.22 -15.61
N CYS A 327 -4.14 -19.46 -15.44
CA CYS A 327 -3.42 -19.38 -14.17
C CYS A 327 -3.98 -18.25 -13.29
N PRO A 328 -4.62 -18.56 -12.15
CA PRO A 328 -5.24 -17.52 -11.31
C PRO A 328 -4.21 -16.56 -10.71
N TRP A 329 -2.98 -17.05 -10.46
CA TRP A 329 -1.89 -16.20 -9.98
C TRP A 329 -1.43 -15.20 -11.05
N CYS A 330 -1.58 -15.50 -12.34
CA CYS A 330 -1.28 -14.52 -13.39
C CYS A 330 -2.26 -13.35 -13.33
N TYR A 331 -3.54 -13.63 -13.11
CA TYR A 331 -4.56 -12.58 -13.00
C TYR A 331 -4.37 -11.74 -11.73
N ILE A 332 -4.17 -12.39 -10.57
CA ILE A 332 -3.86 -11.73 -9.30
C ILE A 332 -2.59 -10.86 -9.43
N GLY A 333 -1.51 -11.42 -9.98
CA GLY A 333 -0.26 -10.69 -10.19
C GLY A 333 -0.43 -9.49 -11.12
N TYR A 334 -1.24 -9.63 -12.17
CA TYR A 334 -1.55 -8.53 -13.08
C TYR A 334 -2.33 -7.40 -12.38
N ARG A 335 -3.34 -7.72 -11.55
CA ARG A 335 -4.03 -6.71 -10.73
C ARG A 335 -3.07 -5.98 -9.79
N ARG A 336 -2.18 -6.73 -9.12
CA ARG A 336 -1.17 -6.12 -8.22
C ARG A 336 -0.20 -5.20 -8.98
N LEU A 337 0.24 -5.60 -10.18
CA LEU A 337 1.04 -4.76 -11.06
C LEU A 337 0.27 -3.49 -11.46
N GLN A 338 -0.99 -3.61 -11.90
CA GLN A 338 -1.82 -2.47 -12.29
C GLN A 338 -1.98 -1.47 -11.13
N LYS A 339 -2.27 -1.97 -9.93
CA LYS A 339 -2.35 -1.14 -8.73
C LYS A 339 -1.01 -0.48 -8.41
N ALA A 340 0.11 -1.18 -8.57
CA ALA A 340 1.45 -0.61 -8.38
C ALA A 340 1.74 0.50 -9.39
N ILE A 341 1.36 0.33 -10.65
CA ILE A 341 1.49 1.35 -11.70
C ILE A 341 0.61 2.57 -11.38
N ALA A 342 -0.64 2.34 -10.98
CA ALA A 342 -1.56 3.41 -10.59
C ALA A 342 -1.02 4.19 -9.39
N MET A 343 -0.53 3.48 -8.37
CA MET A 343 0.16 4.08 -7.24
C MET A 343 1.37 4.88 -7.72
N TYR A 344 2.23 4.31 -8.55
CA TYR A 344 3.42 5.01 -9.06
C TYR A 344 3.05 6.30 -9.79
N ARG A 345 2.13 6.25 -10.74
CA ARG A 345 1.68 7.42 -11.49
C ARG A 345 1.10 8.50 -10.59
N LYS A 346 0.33 8.10 -9.58
CA LYS A 346 -0.28 9.01 -8.62
C LYS A 346 0.77 9.59 -7.67
N THR A 347 1.78 8.80 -7.28
CA THR A 347 2.64 9.07 -6.11
C THR A 347 4.06 9.52 -6.43
N TYR A 348 4.62 9.12 -7.57
CA TYR A 348 6.00 9.46 -7.91
C TYR A 348 6.06 10.83 -8.62
N PRO A 349 7.00 11.74 -8.28
CA PRO A 349 7.17 13.02 -8.96
C PRO A 349 7.39 12.82 -10.46
N ASP A 350 6.56 13.48 -11.27
CA ASP A 350 6.46 13.28 -12.73
C ASP A 350 6.08 11.86 -13.18
N GLY A 351 5.71 10.96 -12.26
CA GLY A 351 5.33 9.57 -12.57
C GLY A 351 4.10 9.47 -13.47
N SER A 352 3.22 10.48 -13.45
CA SER A 352 2.08 10.59 -14.38
C SER A 352 2.50 10.80 -15.84
N LYS A 353 3.73 11.27 -16.08
CA LYS A 353 4.31 11.44 -17.41
C LYS A 353 5.04 10.17 -17.88
N ASP A 354 5.27 9.21 -16.99
CA ASP A 354 5.98 7.98 -17.31
C ASP A 354 5.05 6.94 -17.94
N THR A 355 5.63 6.18 -18.86
CA THR A 355 4.90 5.19 -19.68
C THR A 355 5.23 3.79 -19.20
N PHE A 356 4.20 2.94 -19.12
CA PHE A 356 4.33 1.52 -18.79
C PHE A 356 3.89 0.71 -19.99
N ASN A 357 4.85 0.06 -20.64
CA ASN A 357 4.63 -0.80 -21.79
C ASN A 357 4.57 -2.24 -21.32
N ILE A 358 3.39 -2.85 -21.42
CA ILE A 358 3.19 -4.24 -20.99
C ILE A 358 3.09 -5.12 -22.22
N THR A 359 3.90 -6.18 -22.26
CA THR A 359 3.88 -7.21 -23.32
C THR A 359 3.60 -8.57 -22.71
N TRP A 360 2.66 -9.31 -23.31
CA TRP A 360 2.28 -10.65 -22.85
C TRP A 360 3.00 -11.72 -23.65
N LYS A 361 3.51 -12.73 -22.95
CA LYS A 361 4.29 -13.83 -23.49
C LYS A 361 3.69 -15.18 -23.10
N PRO A 362 3.62 -16.14 -24.04
CA PRO A 362 2.93 -17.39 -23.82
C PRO A 362 3.68 -18.30 -22.86
N TYR A 363 2.90 -19.00 -22.03
CA TYR A 363 3.30 -20.13 -21.21
C TYR A 363 2.14 -21.10 -21.13
N PHE A 364 2.36 -22.40 -21.35
CA PHE A 364 1.30 -23.40 -21.16
C PHE A 364 1.51 -24.12 -19.82
N LEU A 365 0.61 -23.85 -18.88
CA LEU A 365 0.67 -24.42 -17.53
C LEU A 365 0.37 -25.92 -17.53
N ASP A 366 -0.54 -26.34 -18.39
CA ASP A 366 -0.87 -27.74 -18.62
C ASP A 366 -0.18 -28.21 -19.90
N GLU A 367 0.82 -29.09 -19.75
CA GLU A 367 1.56 -29.65 -20.89
C GLU A 367 0.75 -30.70 -21.65
N ASN A 368 -0.27 -31.27 -21.00
CA ASN A 368 -1.17 -32.27 -21.56
C ASN A 368 -2.64 -31.84 -21.33
N PRO A 369 -3.05 -30.71 -21.93
CA PRO A 369 -4.42 -30.24 -21.78
C PRO A 369 -5.41 -31.26 -22.35
N PRO A 370 -6.65 -31.32 -21.85
CA PRO A 370 -7.63 -32.24 -22.36
C PRO A 370 -8.04 -31.85 -23.78
N ALA A 371 -8.28 -32.84 -24.65
CA ALA A 371 -8.68 -32.61 -26.04
C ALA A 371 -10.05 -31.91 -26.16
N VAL A 372 -10.91 -32.10 -25.16
CA VAL A 372 -12.20 -31.40 -24.99
C VAL A 372 -12.17 -30.75 -23.61
N PRO A 373 -12.63 -29.50 -23.45
CA PRO A 373 -12.70 -28.87 -22.13
C PRO A 373 -13.46 -29.75 -21.14
N VAL A 374 -12.89 -29.92 -19.95
CA VAL A 374 -13.49 -30.71 -18.86
C VAL A 374 -13.89 -29.79 -17.72
N ASP A 375 -14.73 -30.26 -16.81
CA ASP A 375 -15.11 -29.50 -15.63
C ASP A 375 -13.87 -29.08 -14.82
N ARG A 376 -13.80 -27.78 -14.50
CA ARG A 376 -12.66 -27.17 -13.82
C ARG A 376 -12.51 -27.67 -12.39
N TRP A 377 -13.63 -27.91 -11.71
CA TRP A 377 -13.65 -28.40 -10.34
C TRP A 377 -13.22 -29.87 -10.28
N GLU A 378 -13.70 -30.71 -11.18
CA GLU A 378 -13.25 -32.10 -11.33
C GLU A 378 -11.74 -32.17 -11.62
N ARG A 379 -11.23 -31.33 -12.54
CA ARG A 379 -9.78 -31.25 -12.82
C ARG A 379 -8.98 -30.82 -11.59
N MET A 380 -9.50 -29.89 -10.80
CA MET A 380 -8.86 -29.43 -9.56
C MET A 380 -8.82 -30.55 -8.51
N ILE A 381 -9.92 -31.28 -8.32
CA ILE A 381 -9.99 -32.45 -7.43
C ILE A 381 -9.01 -33.53 -7.89
N ALA A 382 -8.97 -33.84 -9.19
CA ALA A 382 -8.05 -34.84 -9.73
C ALA A 382 -6.58 -34.49 -9.46
N ARG A 383 -6.22 -33.19 -9.48
CA ARG A 383 -4.85 -32.71 -9.25
C ARG A 383 -4.48 -32.63 -7.77
N MET A 384 -5.41 -32.23 -6.90
CA MET A 384 -5.11 -31.88 -5.50
C MET A 384 -5.65 -32.88 -4.47
N GLY A 385 -6.62 -33.72 -4.87
CA GLY A 385 -7.40 -34.58 -4.00
C GLY A 385 -8.66 -33.87 -3.46
N PRO A 386 -9.75 -34.62 -3.23
CA PRO A 386 -11.05 -34.07 -2.81
C PRO A 386 -11.01 -33.42 -1.43
N GLU A 387 -10.10 -33.84 -0.55
CA GLU A 387 -9.95 -33.26 0.79
C GLU A 387 -9.28 -31.86 0.76
N ARG A 388 -8.32 -31.66 -0.16
CA ARG A 388 -7.52 -30.43 -0.20
C ARG A 388 -8.09 -29.36 -1.14
N ALA A 389 -8.76 -29.78 -2.21
CA ALA A 389 -9.26 -28.86 -3.23
C ALA A 389 -10.19 -27.76 -2.66
N PRO A 390 -11.17 -28.04 -1.77
CA PRO A 390 -12.04 -27.00 -1.20
C PRO A 390 -11.28 -25.93 -0.43
N ALA A 391 -10.34 -26.32 0.43
CA ALA A 391 -9.55 -25.39 1.22
C ALA A 391 -8.64 -24.51 0.34
N VAL A 392 -8.05 -25.09 -0.72
CA VAL A 392 -7.22 -24.34 -1.66
C VAL A 392 -8.06 -23.36 -2.50
N ALA A 393 -9.23 -23.79 -2.96
CA ALA A 393 -10.15 -22.94 -3.72
C ALA A 393 -10.66 -21.77 -2.89
N ALA A 394 -11.10 -22.03 -1.65
CA ALA A 394 -11.55 -20.99 -0.72
C ALA A 394 -10.43 -19.97 -0.43
N ARG A 395 -9.20 -20.45 -0.18
CA ARG A 395 -8.04 -19.56 0.01
C ARG A 395 -7.76 -18.72 -1.23
N LEU A 396 -7.79 -19.33 -2.42
CA LEU A 396 -7.55 -18.62 -3.67
C LEU A 396 -8.62 -17.55 -3.89
N LYS A 397 -9.90 -17.86 -3.64
CA LYS A 397 -11.03 -16.92 -3.74
C LYS A 397 -10.88 -15.75 -2.77
N GLY A 398 -10.43 -16.00 -1.54
CA GLY A 398 -10.13 -14.93 -0.57
C GLY A 398 -9.02 -14.00 -1.05
N ILE A 399 -7.92 -14.55 -1.57
CA ILE A 399 -6.80 -13.74 -2.10
C ILE A 399 -7.24 -12.95 -3.34
N ALA A 400 -7.92 -13.59 -4.28
CA ALA A 400 -8.42 -12.96 -5.50
C ALA A 400 -9.44 -11.85 -5.19
N GLY A 401 -10.35 -12.09 -4.24
CA GLY A 401 -11.32 -11.10 -3.78
C GLY A 401 -10.65 -9.86 -3.19
N GLY A 402 -9.52 -10.01 -2.50
CA GLY A 402 -8.74 -8.86 -2.02
C GLY A 402 -8.08 -8.04 -3.13
N GLU A 403 -7.94 -8.63 -4.33
CA GLU A 403 -7.53 -7.90 -5.53
C GLU A 403 -8.70 -7.38 -6.37
N GLY A 404 -9.95 -7.52 -5.90
CA GLY A 404 -11.15 -7.13 -6.63
C GLY A 404 -11.60 -8.13 -7.69
N ILE A 405 -11.08 -9.37 -7.65
CA ILE A 405 -11.43 -10.44 -8.60
C ILE A 405 -12.46 -11.36 -7.96
N LEU A 406 -13.65 -11.45 -8.55
CA LEU A 406 -14.72 -12.33 -8.09
C LEU A 406 -14.66 -13.67 -8.84
N LEU A 407 -13.93 -14.65 -8.27
CA LEU A 407 -13.81 -15.96 -8.92
C LEU A 407 -15.15 -16.70 -8.96
N ALA A 408 -15.56 -17.10 -10.16
CA ALA A 408 -16.67 -18.02 -10.39
C ALA A 408 -16.34 -19.42 -9.89
N ASP A 409 -17.35 -20.13 -9.37
CA ASP A 409 -17.18 -21.46 -8.78
C ASP A 409 -17.26 -22.58 -9.83
N ASP A 410 -17.88 -22.31 -10.98
CA ASP A 410 -18.14 -23.22 -12.09
C ASP A 410 -17.26 -22.89 -13.31
N GLY A 411 -17.37 -23.72 -14.37
CA GLY A 411 -16.66 -23.52 -15.64
C GLY A 411 -15.82 -24.73 -16.06
N VAL A 412 -15.25 -24.62 -17.25
CA VAL A 412 -14.43 -25.69 -17.86
C VAL A 412 -12.96 -25.30 -17.93
N VAL A 413 -12.07 -26.26 -18.16
CA VAL A 413 -10.64 -26.04 -18.42
C VAL A 413 -10.18 -26.88 -19.61
N GLY A 414 -9.44 -26.25 -20.54
CA GLY A 414 -8.96 -26.83 -21.79
C GLY A 414 -7.57 -26.32 -22.18
N GLY A 415 -7.19 -26.54 -23.44
CA GLY A 415 -5.90 -26.09 -23.98
C GLY A 415 -5.89 -24.60 -24.32
N THR A 416 -4.86 -23.87 -23.87
CA THR A 416 -4.79 -22.40 -23.99
C THR A 416 -4.09 -21.89 -25.24
N ALA A 417 -3.62 -22.77 -26.13
CA ALA A 417 -2.82 -22.37 -27.28
C ALA A 417 -3.54 -21.35 -28.20
N LEU A 418 -4.84 -21.54 -28.46
CA LEU A 418 -5.62 -20.60 -29.26
C LEU A 418 -5.87 -19.26 -28.53
N CYS A 419 -6.01 -19.27 -27.21
CA CYS A 419 -6.07 -18.04 -26.42
C CYS A 419 -4.77 -17.22 -26.59
N HIS A 420 -3.62 -17.90 -26.60
CA HIS A 420 -2.33 -17.27 -26.82
C HIS A 420 -2.12 -16.82 -28.27
N VAL A 421 -2.70 -17.51 -29.27
CA VAL A 421 -2.77 -17.01 -30.65
C VAL A 421 -3.54 -15.69 -30.71
N LEU A 422 -4.69 -15.60 -30.03
CA LEU A 422 -5.46 -14.35 -29.97
C LEU A 422 -4.65 -13.21 -29.33
N LEU A 423 -3.96 -13.47 -28.21
CA LEU A 423 -3.04 -12.50 -27.59
C LEU A 423 -1.90 -12.08 -28.51
N HIS A 424 -1.33 -13.03 -29.26
CA HIS A 424 -0.25 -12.75 -30.20
C HIS A 424 -0.74 -11.89 -31.39
N LEU A 425 -1.93 -12.17 -31.92
CA LEU A 425 -2.58 -11.34 -32.94
C LEU A 425 -2.80 -9.91 -32.44
N ALA A 426 -3.34 -9.76 -31.24
CA ALA A 426 -3.57 -8.45 -30.62
C ALA A 426 -2.27 -7.65 -30.46
N GLY A 427 -1.19 -8.32 -30.05
CA GLY A 427 0.15 -7.73 -29.92
C GLY A 427 0.76 -7.25 -31.24
N LYS A 428 0.38 -7.84 -32.39
CA LYS A 428 0.78 -7.34 -33.72
C LYS A 428 0.11 -6.00 -34.07
N THR A 429 -1.02 -5.68 -33.45
CA THR A 429 -1.70 -4.38 -33.62
C THR A 429 -1.12 -3.32 -32.69
N SER A 430 -1.13 -3.56 -31.37
CA SER A 430 -0.52 -2.67 -30.38
C SER A 430 -0.42 -3.34 -29.00
N LEU A 431 0.44 -2.80 -28.12
CA LEU A 431 0.52 -3.27 -26.73
C LEU A 431 -0.79 -3.04 -25.97
N GLU A 432 -1.48 -1.94 -26.23
CA GLU A 432 -2.78 -1.65 -25.62
C GLU A 432 -3.84 -2.67 -26.03
N GLN A 433 -3.87 -3.06 -27.31
CA GLN A 433 -4.79 -4.06 -27.83
C GLN A 433 -4.51 -5.43 -27.18
N GLN A 434 -3.23 -5.79 -27.02
CA GLN A 434 -2.85 -7.02 -26.31
C GLN A 434 -3.31 -7.01 -24.85
N ASN A 435 -3.15 -5.89 -24.15
CA ASN A 435 -3.61 -5.73 -22.76
C ASN A 435 -5.14 -5.88 -22.65
N LYS A 436 -5.90 -5.31 -23.58
CA LYS A 436 -7.37 -5.46 -23.61
C LYS A 436 -7.78 -6.92 -23.78
N VAL A 437 -7.15 -7.66 -24.69
CA VAL A 437 -7.43 -9.08 -24.89
C VAL A 437 -7.06 -9.91 -23.66
N ALA A 438 -5.93 -9.63 -23.00
CA ALA A 438 -5.55 -10.32 -21.77
C ALA A 438 -6.59 -10.11 -20.66
N GLU A 439 -7.04 -8.88 -20.46
CA GLU A 439 -8.08 -8.52 -19.50
C GLU A 439 -9.40 -9.25 -19.79
N VAL A 440 -9.86 -9.23 -21.05
CA VAL A 440 -11.10 -9.90 -21.47
C VAL A 440 -11.01 -11.41 -21.27
N LEU A 441 -9.90 -12.05 -21.63
CA LEU A 441 -9.70 -13.49 -21.43
C LEU A 441 -9.70 -13.88 -19.95
N PHE A 442 -9.01 -13.09 -19.10
CA PHE A 442 -9.01 -13.34 -17.66
C PHE A 442 -10.41 -13.18 -17.05
N ARG A 443 -11.12 -12.09 -17.37
CA ARG A 443 -12.46 -11.83 -16.87
C ARG A 443 -13.44 -12.92 -17.32
N ALA A 444 -13.43 -13.27 -18.62
CA ALA A 444 -14.29 -14.32 -19.18
C ALA A 444 -14.08 -15.67 -18.50
N TYR A 445 -12.83 -16.07 -18.25
CA TYR A 445 -12.52 -17.36 -17.65
C TYR A 445 -12.72 -17.40 -16.13
N PHE A 446 -12.24 -16.39 -15.41
CA PHE A 446 -12.22 -16.41 -13.95
C PHE A 446 -13.49 -15.88 -13.30
N GLU A 447 -14.14 -14.89 -13.90
CA GLU A 447 -15.28 -14.19 -13.28
C GLU A 447 -16.61 -14.56 -13.93
N GLU A 448 -16.61 -14.90 -15.22
CA GLU A 448 -17.83 -15.23 -15.98
C GLU A 448 -17.99 -16.73 -16.29
N ALA A 449 -17.04 -17.56 -15.88
CA ALA A 449 -17.01 -19.01 -16.14
C ALA A 449 -17.21 -19.43 -17.62
N LYS A 450 -16.86 -18.56 -18.57
CA LYS A 450 -17.00 -18.83 -20.01
C LYS A 450 -15.99 -19.88 -20.48
N ASP A 451 -16.42 -20.74 -21.41
CA ASP A 451 -15.53 -21.59 -22.18
C ASP A 451 -14.73 -20.75 -23.20
N ILE A 452 -13.44 -20.56 -22.93
CA ILE A 452 -12.51 -19.80 -23.78
C ILE A 452 -11.63 -20.70 -24.66
N PHE A 453 -11.92 -22.00 -24.76
CA PHE A 453 -11.06 -23.00 -25.40
C PHE A 453 -11.51 -23.39 -26.81
N ASN A 454 -12.48 -22.66 -27.37
CA ASN A 454 -13.02 -22.89 -28.71
C ASN A 454 -12.97 -21.61 -29.56
N ALA A 455 -12.82 -21.78 -30.87
CA ALA A 455 -12.67 -20.65 -31.79
C ALA A 455 -13.88 -19.69 -31.81
N PRO A 456 -15.15 -20.16 -31.83
CA PRO A 456 -16.31 -19.26 -31.76
C PRO A 456 -16.26 -18.31 -30.56
N ALA A 457 -15.99 -18.82 -29.35
CA ALA A 457 -15.88 -17.99 -28.16
C ALA A 457 -14.73 -16.97 -28.26
N LEU A 458 -13.55 -17.40 -28.75
CA LEU A 458 -12.40 -16.51 -28.90
C LEU A 458 -12.62 -15.40 -29.94
N ILE A 459 -13.42 -15.65 -30.98
CA ILE A 459 -13.82 -14.62 -31.94
C ILE A 459 -14.67 -13.56 -31.24
N GLU A 460 -15.70 -13.96 -30.48
CA GLU A 460 -16.54 -13.00 -29.76
C GLU A 460 -15.74 -12.20 -28.72
N LEU A 461 -14.84 -12.84 -27.97
CA LEU A 461 -13.98 -12.17 -26.99
C LEU A 461 -12.97 -11.22 -27.65
N GLY A 462 -12.42 -11.58 -28.81
CA GLY A 462 -11.55 -10.68 -29.57
C GLY A 462 -12.31 -9.47 -30.12
N VAL A 463 -13.54 -9.66 -30.60
CA VAL A 463 -14.42 -8.56 -31.04
C VAL A 463 -14.80 -7.66 -29.87
N GLU A 464 -15.12 -8.23 -28.70
CA GLU A 464 -15.36 -7.48 -27.47
C GLU A 464 -14.16 -6.60 -27.09
N ALA A 465 -12.93 -7.13 -27.27
CA ALA A 465 -11.71 -6.38 -27.05
C ALA A 465 -11.42 -5.32 -28.14
N GLY A 466 -12.23 -5.23 -29.20
CA GLY A 466 -12.12 -4.24 -30.28
C GLY A 466 -11.31 -4.70 -31.49
N MET A 467 -11.07 -6.01 -31.66
CA MET A 467 -10.39 -6.56 -32.83
C MET A 467 -11.37 -6.84 -33.98
N GLU A 468 -10.88 -6.75 -35.22
CA GLU A 468 -11.66 -7.10 -36.41
C GLU A 468 -11.92 -8.60 -36.52
N ARG A 469 -13.20 -8.97 -36.67
CA ARG A 469 -13.67 -10.37 -36.71
C ARG A 469 -12.88 -11.21 -37.73
N ASP A 470 -12.78 -10.73 -38.97
CA ASP A 470 -12.12 -11.46 -40.06
C ASP A 470 -10.63 -11.73 -39.76
N ALA A 471 -9.96 -10.80 -39.08
CA ALA A 471 -8.57 -10.96 -38.69
C ALA A 471 -8.40 -12.05 -37.62
N ILE A 472 -9.32 -12.11 -36.65
CA ILE A 472 -9.34 -13.16 -35.62
C ILE A 472 -9.62 -14.51 -36.26
N GLU A 473 -10.66 -14.61 -37.09
CA GLU A 473 -11.05 -15.86 -37.74
C GLU A 473 -9.94 -16.44 -38.60
N LYS A 474 -9.24 -15.59 -39.36
CA LYS A 474 -8.10 -15.99 -40.17
C LYS A 474 -6.92 -16.43 -39.30
N GLY A 475 -6.60 -15.65 -38.27
CA GLY A 475 -5.45 -15.93 -37.40
C GLY A 475 -5.61 -17.19 -36.55
N LEU A 476 -6.81 -17.47 -36.04
CA LEU A 476 -7.09 -18.69 -35.28
C LEU A 476 -7.00 -19.97 -36.13
N LYS A 477 -7.11 -19.86 -37.46
CA LYS A 477 -6.94 -20.96 -38.43
C LYS A 477 -5.52 -21.07 -38.99
N ASP A 478 -4.62 -20.14 -38.64
CA ASP A 478 -3.26 -20.09 -39.17
C ASP A 478 -2.34 -21.01 -38.36
N GLU A 479 -2.03 -22.17 -38.92
CA GLU A 479 -1.13 -23.17 -38.31
C GLU A 479 0.29 -22.64 -38.10
N LYS A 480 0.76 -21.73 -38.97
CA LYS A 480 2.09 -21.14 -38.83
C LYS A 480 2.11 -20.24 -37.60
N LEU A 481 1.07 -19.44 -37.42
CA LEU A 481 0.93 -18.56 -36.25
C LEU A 481 0.86 -19.37 -34.95
N LEU A 482 0.12 -20.50 -34.96
CA LEU A 482 0.08 -21.41 -33.83
C LEU A 482 1.47 -21.96 -33.49
N GLU A 483 2.27 -22.34 -34.48
CA GLU A 483 3.65 -22.79 -34.24
C GLU A 483 4.62 -21.68 -33.83
N GLU A 484 4.41 -20.45 -34.27
CA GLU A 484 5.13 -19.27 -33.75
C GLU A 484 4.88 -19.13 -32.24
N VAL A 485 3.62 -19.18 -31.80
CA VAL A 485 3.24 -19.11 -30.37
C VAL A 485 3.83 -20.27 -29.55
N LYS A 486 3.76 -21.51 -30.07
CA LYS A 486 4.37 -22.68 -29.40
C LYS A 486 5.89 -22.59 -29.32
N THR A 487 6.52 -22.00 -30.32
CA THR A 487 7.98 -21.79 -30.31
C THR A 487 8.38 -20.75 -29.27
N GLU A 488 7.67 -19.62 -29.22
CA GLU A 488 7.87 -18.59 -28.20
C GLU A 488 7.60 -19.15 -26.78
N GLU A 489 6.60 -20.01 -26.62
CA GLU A 489 6.32 -20.71 -25.36
C GLU A 489 7.49 -21.58 -24.89
N ARG A 490 8.07 -22.39 -25.80
CA ARG A 490 9.23 -23.23 -25.51
C ARG A 490 10.44 -22.39 -25.10
N GLU A 491 10.67 -21.27 -25.77
CA GLU A 491 11.73 -20.31 -25.41
C GLU A 491 11.49 -19.72 -24.01
N ASN A 492 10.25 -19.32 -23.71
CA ASN A 492 9.90 -18.77 -22.40
C ASN A 492 10.05 -19.80 -21.27
N LYS A 493 9.78 -21.09 -21.52
CA LYS A 493 10.04 -22.19 -20.58
C LYS A 493 11.54 -22.44 -20.36
N ALA A 494 12.38 -22.21 -21.37
CA ALA A 494 13.82 -22.36 -21.25
C ALA A 494 14.50 -21.22 -20.47
N ARG A 495 13.84 -20.05 -20.35
CA ARG A 495 14.32 -18.94 -19.51
C ARG A 495 14.35 -19.34 -18.03
N ARG A 496 15.22 -18.70 -17.24
CA ARG A 496 15.33 -18.90 -15.79
C ARG A 496 13.97 -18.66 -15.09
N GLY A 497 13.69 -19.48 -14.09
CA GLY A 497 12.45 -19.47 -13.30
C GLY A 497 11.60 -20.72 -13.55
N ARG A 498 10.66 -21.01 -12.64
CA ARG A 498 9.70 -22.12 -12.79
C ARG A 498 8.28 -21.60 -12.64
N GLY A 499 7.45 -21.83 -13.66
CA GLY A 499 6.04 -21.45 -13.66
C GLY A 499 5.78 -19.98 -14.00
N VAL A 500 4.57 -19.53 -13.67
CA VAL A 500 4.01 -18.22 -14.00
C VAL A 500 3.14 -17.67 -12.85
N PRO A 501 2.95 -16.35 -12.74
CA PRO A 501 3.48 -15.31 -13.63
C PRO A 501 4.96 -15.03 -13.39
N ARG A 502 5.64 -14.56 -14.43
CA ARG A 502 6.96 -13.93 -14.33
C ARG A 502 6.91 -12.57 -14.98
N PHE A 503 7.38 -11.56 -14.26
CA PHE A 503 7.47 -10.19 -14.74
C PHE A 503 8.93 -9.83 -14.92
N TYR A 504 9.32 -9.43 -16.13
CA TYR A 504 10.64 -8.93 -16.43
C TYR A 504 10.57 -7.42 -16.59
N LEU A 505 11.31 -6.71 -15.75
CA LEU A 505 11.42 -5.26 -15.76
C LEU A 505 12.91 -4.93 -15.87
N GLY A 506 13.39 -4.68 -17.08
CA GLY A 506 14.82 -4.50 -17.34
C GLY A 506 15.63 -5.74 -16.94
N LYS A 507 16.54 -5.60 -15.96
CA LYS A 507 17.36 -6.71 -15.45
C LYS A 507 16.69 -7.46 -14.30
N THR A 508 15.62 -6.89 -13.73
CA THR A 508 14.94 -7.45 -12.56
C THR A 508 13.82 -8.40 -12.98
N THR A 509 13.75 -9.54 -12.30
CA THR A 509 12.69 -10.54 -12.50
C THR A 509 11.90 -10.68 -11.20
N ILE A 510 10.58 -10.49 -11.30
CA ILE A 510 9.63 -10.76 -10.21
C ILE A 510 8.94 -12.08 -10.54
N GLU A 511 9.19 -13.11 -9.72
CA GLU A 511 8.58 -14.43 -9.85
C GLU A 511 7.34 -14.58 -8.96
N GLY A 512 6.22 -14.97 -9.57
CA GLY A 512 4.92 -15.16 -8.92
C GLY A 512 4.12 -13.87 -8.73
N ALA A 513 2.92 -14.00 -8.16
CA ALA A 513 2.05 -12.88 -7.84
C ALA A 513 2.53 -12.14 -6.58
N LYS A 514 3.69 -11.49 -6.68
CA LYS A 514 4.28 -10.68 -5.59
C LYS A 514 3.39 -9.50 -5.23
N ASP A 515 3.60 -8.95 -4.04
CA ASP A 515 2.78 -7.84 -3.58
C ASP A 515 3.15 -6.56 -4.35
N MET A 516 2.26 -5.57 -4.34
CA MET A 516 2.46 -4.32 -5.09
C MET A 516 3.74 -3.58 -4.67
N GLU A 517 4.13 -3.68 -3.41
CA GLU A 517 5.34 -3.06 -2.87
C GLU A 517 6.60 -3.56 -3.58
N ASP A 518 6.64 -4.84 -3.96
CA ASP A 518 7.76 -5.43 -4.70
C ASP A 518 7.88 -4.79 -6.10
N PHE A 519 6.75 -4.59 -6.80
CA PHE A 519 6.74 -3.89 -8.09
C PHE A 519 7.13 -2.42 -7.95
N PHE A 520 6.59 -1.75 -6.91
CA PHE A 520 6.85 -0.34 -6.67
C PHE A 520 8.34 -0.10 -6.40
N GLU A 521 8.99 -0.95 -5.60
CA GLU A 521 10.43 -0.86 -5.35
C GLU A 521 11.24 -0.95 -6.65
N VAL A 522 10.90 -1.88 -7.55
CA VAL A 522 11.56 -2.01 -8.86
C VAL A 522 11.35 -0.76 -9.73
N PHE A 523 10.15 -0.18 -9.74
CA PHE A 523 9.91 1.08 -10.46
C PHE A 523 10.80 2.21 -9.95
N LEU A 524 11.00 2.30 -8.63
CA LEU A 524 11.91 3.29 -8.03
C LEU A 524 13.36 3.04 -8.44
N GLN A 525 13.81 1.78 -8.47
CA GLN A 525 15.17 1.42 -8.88
C GLN A 525 15.44 1.82 -10.33
N ILE A 526 14.53 1.47 -11.25
CA ILE A 526 14.62 1.83 -12.67
C ILE A 526 14.62 3.35 -12.85
N LYS A 527 13.68 4.07 -12.21
CA LYS A 527 13.55 5.52 -12.34
C LYS A 527 14.76 6.30 -11.81
N GLU A 528 15.40 5.78 -10.76
CA GLU A 528 16.59 6.38 -10.15
C GLU A 528 17.90 5.97 -10.85
N GLY A 529 17.83 5.19 -11.93
CA GLY A 529 19.01 4.75 -12.70
C GLY A 529 19.89 3.76 -11.93
N ARG A 530 19.34 3.07 -10.93
CA ARG A 530 20.08 2.10 -10.11
C ARG A 530 20.19 0.71 -10.73
N GLU A 531 19.59 0.51 -11.90
CA GLU A 531 19.67 -0.73 -12.69
C GLU A 531 20.55 -0.62 -13.96
N GLU A 532 21.13 0.55 -14.25
CA GLU A 532 22.01 0.76 -15.43
C GLU A 532 23.28 -0.12 -15.38
#